data_AF-A0A953MZ05-F1
#
_entry.id   AF-A0A953MZ05-F1
#
_cell.length_a   1.000
_cell.length_b   1.000
_cell.length_c   1.000
_cell.angle_alpha   90.00
_cell.angle_beta   90.00
_cell.angle_gamma   90.00
#
_symmetry.space_group_name_H-M   'P 1'
#
loop_
_entity.id
_entity.type
_entity.pdbx_description
1 polymer ?
#
loop_
_entity_poly.entity_id
_entity_poly.type
_entity_poly.pdbx_seq_one_letter_code
_entity_poly.pdbx_strand_id
1 'polypeptide(L)'
;MNDLYFLRYSLLGLCRASLLCGAVLFLSPQAKAQFNVYHPFPDSNAVWGMESGCLDNQCGDAAYIQNYYAGDTLMDAYVYKRVQEIYVLTSNNGCCYPPTDLGSFYMREDTANRIVYCREENMDEDVVLYDFSLLVGDTLTGYMGTCDMTWTVQSIDSILIGTYYRKKSTIQL
;
A
#
# COMPACT_ATOMS: atom_id res chain seq x y z
N MET A 1 10.25 -10.90 7.58
CA MET A 1 8.90 -11.37 7.21
C MET A 1 8.35 -10.23 6.37
N ASN A 2 8.81 -10.17 5.12
CA ASN A 2 8.83 -8.95 4.31
C ASN A 2 8.16 -9.29 2.99
N ASP A 3 6.91 -8.86 2.78
CA ASP A 3 6.24 -9.05 1.50
C ASP A 3 5.63 -7.71 1.07
N LEU A 4 6.39 -6.99 0.25
CA LEU A 4 5.91 -5.91 -0.60
C LEU A 4 5.95 -6.43 -2.03
N TYR A 5 4.78 -6.60 -2.63
CA TYR A 5 4.65 -7.03 -4.01
C TYR A 5 3.85 -6.01 -4.81
N PHE A 6 4.55 -5.08 -5.46
CA PHE A 6 4.07 -4.44 -6.69
C PHE A 6 4.69 -5.19 -7.87
N LEU A 7 3.97 -6.19 -8.40
CA LEU A 7 4.38 -6.93 -9.60
C LEU A 7 3.32 -6.88 -10.70
N ARG A 8 3.81 -6.49 -11.88
CA ARG A 8 3.23 -6.55 -13.22
C ARG A 8 3.55 -7.93 -13.86
N TYR A 9 2.64 -8.39 -14.73
CA TYR A 9 2.71 -9.50 -15.71
C TYR A 9 2.60 -10.96 -15.24
N SER A 10 1.53 -11.66 -15.65
CA SER A 10 1.48 -12.48 -16.89
C SER A 10 0.14 -13.22 -17.02
N LEU A 11 -0.35 -13.33 -18.26
CA LEU A 11 -1.61 -13.93 -18.70
C LEU A 11 -1.51 -15.44 -18.90
N LEU A 12 -2.52 -16.19 -18.45
CA LEU A 12 -3.04 -17.47 -18.99
C LEU A 12 -4.20 -17.85 -18.03
N GLY A 13 -5.47 -18.05 -18.41
CA GLY A 13 -6.07 -18.47 -19.66
C GLY A 13 -6.97 -19.68 -19.35
N LEU A 14 -8.24 -19.61 -19.79
CA LEU A 14 -9.24 -20.70 -19.92
C LEU A 14 -10.09 -21.03 -18.67
N CYS A 15 -11.33 -21.52 -18.78
CA CYS A 15 -12.41 -21.50 -19.78
C CYS A 15 -13.66 -22.08 -19.09
N ARG A 16 -14.85 -21.73 -19.58
CA ARG A 16 -16.19 -21.96 -19.00
C ARG A 16 -16.58 -23.44 -18.85
N ALA A 17 -17.44 -23.72 -17.86
CA ALA A 17 -18.53 -24.69 -18.00
C ALA A 17 -19.67 -24.38 -17.02
N SER A 18 -20.85 -24.07 -17.57
CA SER A 18 -22.12 -23.94 -16.84
C SER A 18 -22.83 -25.29 -16.81
N LEU A 19 -23.51 -25.66 -15.71
CA LEU A 19 -24.91 -26.13 -15.73
C LEU A 19 -25.43 -26.62 -14.36
N LEU A 20 -26.72 -26.34 -14.19
CA LEU A 20 -27.77 -26.99 -13.40
C LEU A 20 -28.04 -26.54 -11.96
N CYS A 21 -29.26 -25.99 -11.86
CA CYS A 21 -29.98 -25.46 -10.73
C CYS A 21 -30.44 -26.62 -9.83
N GLY A 22 -29.80 -26.77 -8.66
CA GLY A 22 -30.28 -27.59 -7.56
C GLY A 22 -30.20 -26.76 -6.29
N ALA A 23 -31.33 -26.50 -5.64
CA ALA A 23 -31.41 -25.78 -4.38
C ALA A 23 -30.82 -26.64 -3.25
N VAL A 24 -29.49 -26.73 -3.21
CA VAL A 24 -28.73 -27.17 -2.05
C VAL A 24 -28.54 -25.93 -1.18
N LEU A 25 -29.12 -25.93 0.03
CA LEU A 25 -28.72 -25.00 1.09
C LEU A 25 -27.26 -25.32 1.45
N PHE A 26 -26.33 -24.83 0.63
CA PHE A 26 -24.92 -24.80 0.94
C PHE A 26 -24.75 -23.93 2.18
N LEU A 27 -24.46 -24.54 3.32
CA LEU A 27 -23.58 -23.93 4.32
C LEU A 27 -22.23 -23.73 3.65
N SER A 28 -22.16 -22.71 2.80
CA SER A 28 -20.93 -22.31 2.14
C SER A 28 -19.98 -21.86 3.24
N PRO A 29 -18.80 -22.49 3.40
CA PRO A 29 -17.77 -21.90 4.24
C PRO A 29 -17.55 -20.50 3.69
N GLN A 30 -17.69 -19.47 4.54
CA GLN A 30 -17.53 -18.07 4.16
C GLN A 30 -16.25 -17.95 3.33
N ALA A 31 -16.43 -17.72 2.03
CA ALA A 31 -15.34 -17.65 1.10
C ALA A 31 -14.42 -16.51 1.54
N LYS A 32 -13.22 -16.85 2.02
CA LYS A 32 -12.22 -15.87 2.50
C LYS A 32 -11.67 -14.97 1.39
N ALA A 33 -12.13 -15.12 0.16
CA ALA A 33 -11.69 -14.39 -1.03
C ALA A 33 -12.33 -12.99 -1.18
N GLN A 34 -13.07 -12.48 -0.19
CA GLN A 34 -13.59 -11.13 -0.25
C GLN A 34 -12.45 -10.11 -0.04
N PHE A 35 -11.89 -9.62 -1.14
CA PHE A 35 -10.87 -8.56 -1.11
C PHE A 35 -11.42 -7.17 -0.75
N ASN A 36 -12.74 -7.04 -0.65
CA ASN A 36 -13.44 -5.79 -0.32
C ASN A 36 -13.74 -5.64 1.18
N VAL A 37 -13.11 -6.46 2.03
CA VAL A 37 -13.17 -6.32 3.48
C VAL A 37 -12.16 -5.25 3.89
N TYR A 38 -12.61 -4.27 4.69
CA TYR A 38 -11.73 -3.27 5.26
C TYR A 38 -10.75 -3.92 6.23
N HIS A 39 -9.47 -3.62 6.06
CA HIS A 39 -8.40 -4.04 6.97
C HIS A 39 -7.87 -2.79 7.66
N PRO A 40 -7.91 -2.71 9.00
CA PRO A 40 -7.39 -1.54 9.69
C PRO A 40 -5.90 -1.38 9.40
N PHE A 41 -5.43 -0.13 9.48
CA PHE A 41 -4.01 0.15 9.42
C PHE A 41 -3.25 -0.66 10.49
N PRO A 42 -2.18 -1.36 10.13
CA PRO A 42 -1.45 -2.18 11.07
C PRO A 42 -0.61 -1.29 12.01
N ASP A 43 -0.94 -1.33 13.29
CA ASP A 43 -0.46 -0.41 14.33
C ASP A 43 0.47 -1.06 15.37
N SER A 44 0.79 -2.34 15.21
CA SER A 44 1.46 -3.13 16.26
C SER A 44 2.66 -3.95 15.78
N ASN A 45 2.89 -4.09 14.46
CA ASN A 45 4.01 -4.87 13.92
C ASN A 45 4.31 -4.68 12.42
N ALA A 46 3.79 -3.62 11.78
CA ALA A 46 4.07 -3.39 10.37
C ALA A 46 5.33 -2.55 10.17
N VAL A 47 6.20 -3.05 9.29
CA VAL A 47 7.32 -2.30 8.72
C VAL A 47 7.13 -2.33 7.21
N TRP A 48 7.06 -1.17 6.59
CA TRP A 48 6.96 -1.03 5.15
C TRP A 48 8.32 -0.58 4.61
N GLY A 49 8.89 -1.35 3.69
CA GLY A 49 10.15 -0.97 3.06
C GLY A 49 9.93 -0.28 1.70
N MET A 50 10.87 0.56 1.29
CA MET A 50 11.09 0.84 -0.13
C MET A 50 12.49 0.33 -0.50
N GLU A 51 12.61 -0.31 -1.67
CA GLU A 51 13.79 -1.08 -2.08
C GLU A 51 15.02 -0.23 -2.42
N SER A 52 14.99 1.11 -2.34
CA SER A 52 16.21 1.88 -2.63
C SER A 52 16.25 3.23 -1.93
N GLY A 53 17.22 3.40 -1.03
CA GLY A 53 17.74 4.69 -0.59
C GLY A 53 19.04 5.07 -1.32
N CYS A 54 20.01 4.16 -1.34
CA CYS A 54 21.28 4.30 -2.06
C CYS A 54 21.76 2.90 -2.52
N LEU A 55 22.51 2.84 -3.62
CA LEU A 55 23.20 1.63 -4.09
C LEU A 55 24.60 2.01 -4.56
N ASP A 56 25.64 1.53 -3.86
CA ASP A 56 27.03 1.63 -4.31
C ASP A 56 27.57 0.24 -4.66
N ASN A 57 27.62 -0.05 -5.96
CA ASN A 57 28.07 -1.33 -6.50
C ASN A 57 29.59 -1.56 -6.34
N GLN A 58 30.40 -0.54 -6.02
CA GLN A 58 31.85 -0.71 -5.92
C GLN A 58 32.26 -1.37 -4.60
N CYS A 59 31.51 -1.13 -3.53
CA CYS A 59 31.77 -1.73 -2.21
C CYS A 59 30.59 -2.53 -1.64
N GLY A 60 29.48 -2.63 -2.40
CA GLY A 60 28.32 -3.44 -2.02
C GLY A 60 27.47 -2.84 -0.91
N ASP A 61 27.58 -1.52 -0.67
CA ASP A 61 26.77 -0.82 0.31
C ASP A 61 25.42 -0.44 -0.29
N ALA A 62 24.35 -0.74 0.44
CA ALA A 62 23.01 -0.32 0.14
C ALA A 62 22.34 0.24 1.39
N ALA A 63 21.38 1.13 1.18
CA ALA A 63 20.45 1.56 2.21
C ALA A 63 19.04 1.37 1.66
N TYR A 64 18.15 0.93 2.52
CA TYR A 64 16.73 0.84 2.22
C TYR A 64 15.96 1.76 3.13
N ILE A 65 14.87 2.30 2.62
CA ILE A 65 13.96 3.08 3.44
C ILE A 65 13.03 2.11 4.16
N GLN A 66 12.82 2.30 5.45
CA GLN A 66 11.82 1.61 6.25
C GLN A 66 10.90 2.63 6.91
N ASN A 67 9.61 2.33 6.84
CA ASN A 67 8.53 3.07 7.44
C ASN A 67 7.93 2.24 8.57
N TYR A 68 7.70 2.86 9.72
CA TYR A 68 7.07 2.21 10.87
C TYR A 68 6.06 3.13 11.55
N TYR A 69 5.07 2.51 12.17
CA TYR A 69 4.10 3.22 12.98
C TYR A 69 4.79 3.80 14.24
N ALA A 70 4.68 5.11 14.41
CA ALA A 70 5.33 5.87 15.48
C ALA A 70 4.32 6.49 16.46
N GLY A 71 3.12 5.91 16.54
CA GLY A 71 2.03 6.34 17.42
C GLY A 71 0.97 7.19 16.71
N ASP A 72 -0.14 7.42 17.41
CA ASP A 72 -1.19 8.32 16.95
C ASP A 72 -0.89 9.77 17.37
N THR A 73 -1.37 10.73 16.59
CA THR A 73 -1.35 12.17 16.90
C THR A 73 -2.69 12.80 16.57
N LEU A 74 -2.96 13.97 17.15
CA LEU A 74 -4.17 14.75 16.92
C LEU A 74 -3.81 16.02 16.16
N MET A 75 -4.40 16.20 14.98
CA MET A 75 -4.25 17.40 14.15
C MET A 75 -5.62 17.77 13.59
N ASP A 76 -6.00 19.05 13.61
CA ASP A 76 -7.27 19.55 13.07
C ASP A 76 -8.52 18.75 13.53
N ALA A 77 -8.51 18.29 14.79
CA ALA A 77 -9.54 17.44 15.40
C ALA A 77 -9.69 16.03 14.81
N TYR A 78 -8.78 15.58 13.96
CA TYR A 78 -8.70 14.20 13.49
C TYR A 78 -7.53 13.45 14.10
N VAL A 79 -7.73 12.15 14.31
CA VAL A 79 -6.67 11.23 14.73
C VAL A 79 -5.91 10.77 13.50
N TYR A 80 -4.60 11.00 13.51
CA TYR A 80 -3.67 10.54 12.50
C TYR A 80 -2.74 9.49 13.08
N LYS A 81 -2.31 8.56 12.25
CA LYS A 81 -1.23 7.64 12.51
C LYS A 81 0.06 8.28 12.01
N ARG A 82 1.00 8.56 12.90
CA ARG A 82 2.34 9.02 12.50
C ARG A 82 3.12 7.82 11.99
N VAL A 83 3.66 7.95 10.79
CA VAL A 83 4.57 6.99 10.17
C VAL A 83 5.93 7.65 10.08
N GLN A 84 6.92 7.04 10.72
CA GLN A 84 8.28 7.54 10.72
C GLN A 84 9.11 6.77 9.71
N GLU A 85 9.93 7.52 8.98
CA GLU A 85 10.78 6.99 7.93
C GLU A 85 12.24 6.95 8.41
N ILE A 86 12.93 5.83 8.18
CA ILE A 86 14.35 5.64 8.52
C ILE A 86 15.10 4.96 7.39
N TYR A 87 16.41 5.19 7.34
CA TYR A 87 17.31 4.38 6.53
C TYR A 87 17.83 3.18 7.32
N VAL A 88 17.86 2.03 6.66
CA VAL A 88 18.51 0.82 7.13
C VAL A 88 19.65 0.48 6.19
N LEU A 89 20.87 0.59 6.70
CA LEU A 89 22.09 0.22 6.00
C LEU A 89 22.22 -1.31 5.94
N THR A 90 22.61 -1.85 4.79
CA THR A 90 22.95 -3.28 4.64
C THR A 90 24.33 -3.62 5.17
N SER A 91 25.21 -2.61 5.23
CA SER A 91 26.61 -2.73 5.61
C SER A 91 27.15 -1.39 6.09
N ASN A 92 28.22 -1.42 6.89
CA ASN A 92 28.87 -0.25 7.46
C ASN A 92 30.23 0.04 6.79
N ASN A 93 30.39 -0.25 5.50
CA ASN A 93 31.68 -0.07 4.82
C ASN A 93 32.01 1.40 4.52
N GLY A 94 31.04 2.31 4.72
CA GLY A 94 31.26 3.75 4.62
C GLY A 94 31.29 4.26 3.18
N CYS A 95 30.56 3.63 2.27
CA CYS A 95 30.34 4.19 0.93
C CYS A 95 28.95 4.79 0.77
N CYS A 96 27.96 4.25 1.48
CA CYS A 96 26.63 4.85 1.49
C CYS A 96 26.46 5.79 2.70
N TYR A 97 26.07 7.03 2.40
CA TYR A 97 25.78 8.08 3.38
C TYR A 97 24.39 8.65 3.12
N PRO A 98 23.33 7.94 3.54
CA PRO A 98 21.99 8.46 3.37
C PRO A 98 21.75 9.61 4.38
N PRO A 99 20.85 10.56 4.10
CA PRO A 99 20.44 11.58 5.07
C PRO A 99 20.03 10.95 6.40
N THR A 100 20.35 11.58 7.53
CA THR A 100 20.06 10.99 8.86
C THR A 100 18.61 11.17 9.31
N ASP A 101 17.85 12.05 8.66
CA ASP A 101 16.47 12.35 9.01
C ASP A 101 15.62 12.43 7.73
N LEU A 102 14.72 11.46 7.58
CA LEU A 102 13.72 11.44 6.52
C LEU A 102 12.40 12.06 6.98
N GLY A 103 12.28 12.39 8.26
CA GLY A 103 11.07 12.91 8.87
C GLY A 103 9.98 11.85 9.03
N SER A 104 8.76 12.35 9.17
CA SER A 104 7.54 11.56 9.29
C SER A 104 6.50 12.03 8.28
N PHE A 105 5.53 11.16 8.03
CA PHE A 105 4.26 11.54 7.44
C PHE A 105 3.12 11.00 8.28
N TYR A 106 1.94 11.55 8.06
CA TYR A 106 0.75 11.27 8.85
C TYR A 106 -0.31 10.65 7.96
N MET A 107 -0.89 9.54 8.40
CA MET A 107 -1.95 8.85 7.70
C MET A 107 -3.26 8.96 8.46
N ARG A 108 -4.35 9.26 7.75
CA ARG A 108 -5.70 9.29 8.31
C ARG A 108 -6.63 8.45 7.49
N GLU A 109 -7.41 7.60 8.16
CA GLU A 109 -8.42 6.78 7.52
C GLU A 109 -9.80 7.43 7.69
N ASP A 110 -10.48 7.67 6.59
CA ASP A 110 -11.92 7.97 6.56
C ASP A 110 -12.66 6.69 6.17
N THR A 111 -13.06 5.92 7.19
CA THR A 111 -13.74 4.64 6.99
C THR A 111 -15.12 4.81 6.34
N ALA A 112 -15.80 5.94 6.56
CA ALA A 112 -17.13 6.18 6.00
C ALA A 112 -17.05 6.37 4.47
N ASN A 113 -16.09 7.14 4.00
CA ASN A 113 -15.87 7.37 2.57
C ASN A 113 -14.93 6.33 1.92
N ARG A 114 -14.25 5.52 2.74
CA ARG A 114 -13.25 4.52 2.32
C ARG A 114 -12.07 5.18 1.60
N ILE A 115 -11.55 6.25 2.19
CA ILE A 115 -10.41 7.01 1.69
C ILE A 115 -9.32 7.03 2.76
N VAL A 116 -8.07 6.92 2.33
CA VAL A 116 -6.88 7.13 3.16
C VAL A 116 -6.19 8.39 2.69
N TYR A 117 -5.97 9.30 3.62
CA TYR A 117 -5.26 10.54 3.42
C TYR A 117 -3.84 10.43 3.96
N CYS A 118 -2.91 11.14 3.34
CA CYS A 118 -1.57 11.38 3.86
C CYS A 118 -1.31 12.89 3.99
N ARG A 119 -0.50 13.26 4.97
CA ARG A 119 0.00 14.63 5.17
C ARG A 119 1.48 14.55 5.54
N GLU A 120 2.32 15.33 4.87
CA GLU A 120 3.74 15.43 5.21
C GLU A 120 3.94 16.45 6.35
N GLU A 121 5.07 16.37 7.06
CA GLU A 121 5.37 17.23 8.22
C GLU A 121 5.30 18.74 7.96
N ASN A 122 5.56 19.18 6.72
CA ASN A 122 5.56 20.59 6.35
C ASN A 122 4.32 20.99 5.51
N MET A 123 3.28 20.16 5.49
CA MET A 123 2.03 20.44 4.80
C MET A 123 0.88 20.64 5.77
N ASP A 124 0.04 21.63 5.48
CA ASP A 124 -1.18 21.92 6.27
C ASP A 124 -2.41 21.22 5.68
N GLU A 125 -2.28 20.57 4.52
CA GLU A 125 -3.37 19.95 3.79
C GLU A 125 -3.20 18.44 3.67
N ASP A 126 -4.33 17.72 3.74
CA ASP A 126 -4.40 16.30 3.47
C ASP A 126 -4.44 16.04 1.97
N VAL A 127 -3.64 15.09 1.52
CA VAL A 127 -3.66 14.58 0.14
C VAL A 127 -4.24 13.18 0.15
N VAL A 128 -5.04 12.82 -0.86
CA VAL A 128 -5.51 11.44 -1.02
C VAL A 128 -4.32 10.54 -1.32
N LEU A 129 -4.07 9.56 -0.44
CA LEU A 129 -3.09 8.51 -0.67
C LEU A 129 -3.73 7.32 -1.39
N TYR A 130 -4.93 6.93 -0.96
CA TYR A 130 -5.65 5.80 -1.53
C TYR A 130 -7.17 5.97 -1.42
N ASP A 131 -7.88 5.63 -2.50
CA ASP A 131 -9.34 5.57 -2.55
C ASP A 131 -9.79 4.14 -2.86
N PHE A 132 -10.46 3.50 -1.90
CA PHE A 132 -10.92 2.12 -2.04
C PHE A 132 -12.14 1.99 -2.98
N SER A 133 -12.82 3.09 -3.30
CA SER A 133 -13.98 3.11 -4.17
C SER A 133 -13.63 3.00 -5.66
N LEU A 134 -12.37 3.21 -6.03
CA LEU A 134 -11.89 3.15 -7.41
C LEU A 134 -12.22 1.81 -8.09
N LEU A 135 -12.72 1.92 -9.32
CA LEU A 135 -13.06 0.87 -10.26
C LEU A 135 -12.07 0.84 -11.42
N VAL A 136 -12.12 -0.23 -12.22
CA VAL A 136 -11.33 -0.32 -13.46
C VAL A 136 -11.77 0.77 -14.43
N GLY A 137 -10.82 1.53 -14.95
CA GLY A 137 -11.04 2.69 -15.81
C GLY A 137 -11.04 4.02 -15.09
N ASP A 138 -11.10 4.04 -13.75
CA ASP A 138 -11.00 5.27 -12.98
C ASP A 138 -9.54 5.76 -12.93
N THR A 139 -9.38 7.08 -12.85
CA THR A 139 -8.08 7.74 -12.74
C THR A 139 -7.72 8.01 -11.29
N LEU A 140 -6.45 7.85 -10.95
CA LEU A 140 -5.93 8.16 -9.62
C LEU A 140 -5.78 9.67 -9.45
N THR A 141 -6.00 10.14 -8.23
CA THR A 141 -5.84 11.54 -7.81
C THR A 141 -4.95 11.60 -6.56
N GLY A 142 -4.58 12.81 -6.11
CA GLY A 142 -3.77 12.99 -4.92
C GLY A 142 -2.33 12.52 -5.13
N TYR A 143 -1.73 11.90 -4.12
CA TYR A 143 -0.30 11.56 -4.06
C TYR A 143 0.14 10.73 -5.27
N MET A 144 -0.70 9.76 -5.65
CA MET A 144 -0.46 8.85 -6.78
C MET A 144 -0.83 9.44 -8.16
N GLY A 145 -1.49 10.60 -8.20
CA GLY A 145 -1.90 11.30 -9.44
C GLY A 145 -1.09 12.58 -9.72
N THR A 146 0.04 12.76 -9.03
CA THR A 146 0.89 13.96 -9.19
C THR A 146 1.88 13.83 -10.35
N CYS A 147 2.48 14.97 -10.77
CA CYS A 147 3.48 15.11 -11.85
C CYS A 147 2.95 15.10 -13.30
N ASP A 148 1.78 15.70 -13.58
CA ASP A 148 1.16 15.76 -14.93
C ASP A 148 0.90 14.38 -15.57
N MET A 149 0.91 13.33 -14.75
CA MET A 149 0.75 11.94 -15.15
C MET A 149 -0.60 11.43 -14.66
N THR A 150 -1.47 11.03 -15.60
CA THR A 150 -2.78 10.45 -15.26
C THR A 150 -2.67 8.94 -15.21
N TRP A 151 -2.57 8.39 -13.99
CA TRP A 151 -2.63 6.95 -13.81
C TRP A 151 -4.06 6.46 -13.82
N THR A 152 -4.33 5.39 -14.54
CA THR A 152 -5.65 4.75 -14.63
C THR A 152 -5.59 3.35 -14.02
N VAL A 153 -6.64 2.96 -13.30
CA VAL A 153 -6.80 1.60 -12.80
C VAL A 153 -7.05 0.66 -13.98
N GLN A 154 -6.06 -0.18 -14.29
CA GLN A 154 -6.12 -1.14 -15.39
C GLN A 154 -6.86 -2.41 -14.99
N SER A 155 -6.62 -2.89 -13.77
CA SER A 155 -7.25 -4.10 -13.25
C SER A 155 -7.31 -4.08 -11.73
N ILE A 156 -8.29 -4.80 -11.19
CA ILE A 156 -8.45 -5.05 -9.77
C ILE A 156 -8.48 -6.56 -9.57
N ASP A 157 -7.65 -7.03 -8.66
CA ASP A 157 -7.56 -8.42 -8.24
C ASP A 157 -7.41 -8.48 -6.71
N SER A 158 -7.08 -9.66 -6.19
CA SER A 158 -6.81 -9.93 -4.79
C SER A 158 -5.39 -10.48 -4.63
N ILE A 159 -4.77 -10.15 -3.50
CA ILE A 159 -3.50 -10.74 -3.07
C ILE A 159 -3.66 -11.30 -1.67
N LEU A 160 -3.17 -12.51 -1.42
CA LEU A 160 -3.17 -13.12 -0.10
C LEU A 160 -2.02 -12.54 0.72
N ILE A 161 -2.33 -11.87 1.84
CA ILE A 161 -1.36 -11.39 2.82
C ILE A 161 -1.67 -12.06 4.17
N GLY A 162 -0.72 -12.88 4.65
CA GLY A 162 -0.96 -13.75 5.79
C GLY A 162 -2.12 -14.71 5.50
N THR A 163 -3.23 -14.54 6.23
CA THR A 163 -4.44 -15.38 6.08
C THR A 163 -5.62 -14.66 5.41
N TYR A 164 -5.42 -13.43 4.93
CA TYR A 164 -6.49 -12.58 4.41
C TYR A 164 -6.19 -12.10 3.00
N TYR A 165 -7.21 -12.09 2.15
CA TYR A 165 -7.11 -11.46 0.83
C TYR A 165 -7.29 -9.95 0.95
N ARG A 166 -6.44 -9.20 0.24
CA ARG A 166 -6.50 -7.73 0.13
C ARG A 166 -6.68 -7.31 -1.32
N LYS A 167 -7.37 -6.19 -1.55
CA LYS A 167 -7.52 -5.59 -2.89
C LYS A 167 -6.14 -5.22 -3.45
N LYS A 168 -5.86 -5.66 -4.67
CA LYS A 168 -4.67 -5.29 -5.45
C LYS A 168 -5.14 -4.56 -6.71
N SER A 169 -4.70 -3.33 -6.90
CA SER A 169 -4.95 -2.56 -8.12
C SER A 169 -3.69 -2.53 -8.97
N THR A 170 -3.82 -2.80 -10.28
CA THR A 170 -2.77 -2.53 -11.25
C THR A 170 -3.07 -1.20 -11.92
N ILE A 171 -2.07 -0.33 -12.01
CA ILE A 171 -2.22 1.00 -12.61
C ILE A 171 -1.36 1.11 -13.87
N GLN A 172 -1.79 1.99 -14.77
CA GLN A 172 -1.09 2.30 -16.01
C GLN A 172 -1.18 3.80 -16.30
N LEU A 173 -0.08 4.35 -16.81
CA LEU A 173 -0.01 5.70 -17.37
C LEU A 173 -0.68 5.77 -18.75
#